data_AF-K1U9F6-F1
#
_entry.id   AF-K1U9F6-F1
#
_cell.length_a   1.000
_cell.length_b   1.000
_cell.length_c   1.000
_cell.angle_alpha   90.00
_cell.angle_beta   90.00
_cell.angle_gamma   90.00
#
_symmetry.space_group_name_H-M   'P 1'
#
loop_
_entity.id
_entity.type
_entity.pdbx_description
1 polymer ?
#
loop_
_entity_poly.entity_id
_entity_poly.type
_entity_poly.pdbx_seq_one_letter_code
_entity_poly.pdbx_strand_id
1 'polypeptide(L)'
;TGVLAQLKNSETELAHLRESYPAAGEYADRLRSVIEELKDIGASAAANSERIDADPERLSKLSARLDLLISLQQKNRVADEAELIALRDRCAAQLAAIVHGDERIAEVEAALQQAETKAGELAERLHKAREKAAPHFAREILTTLTRLGMPDTTFEVALSDLGALTRSGRDGVQFLFSANRDRTPQPIERIASGGELSRVMLALKALL
;
A
#
# COMPACT_ATOMS: atom_id res chain seq x y z
N THR A 1 -0.98 63.00 34.79
CA THR A 1 0.20 63.17 35.67
C THR A 1 1.35 62.40 35.05
N GLY A 2 2.19 63.05 34.25
CA GLY A 2 3.30 62.38 33.55
C GLY A 2 4.62 62.65 34.26
N VAL A 3 5.54 61.68 34.24
CA VAL A 3 6.87 61.81 34.84
C VAL A 3 7.60 63.05 34.30
N LEU A 4 7.49 63.35 33.00
CA LEU A 4 8.06 64.57 32.40
C LEU A 4 7.51 65.87 33.00
N ALA A 5 6.23 65.91 33.37
CA ALA A 5 5.64 67.10 34.00
C ALA A 5 6.16 67.27 35.43
N GLN A 6 6.36 66.17 36.17
CA GLN A 6 6.96 66.22 37.50
C GLN A 6 8.43 66.66 37.45
N LEU A 7 9.21 66.11 36.51
CA LEU A 7 10.61 66.51 36.30
C LEU A 7 10.73 67.98 35.89
N LYS A 8 9.83 68.48 35.05
CA LYS A 8 9.81 69.90 34.65
C LYS A 8 9.49 70.83 35.82
N ASN A 9 8.55 70.45 36.68
CA ASN A 9 8.28 71.22 37.90
C ASN A 9 9.49 71.23 38.82
N SER A 10 10.14 70.07 39.05
CA SER A 10 11.38 70.00 39.83
C SER A 10 12.53 70.82 39.23
N GLU A 11 12.64 70.88 37.90
CA GLU A 11 13.62 71.71 37.20
C GLU A 11 13.34 73.21 37.42
N THR A 12 12.07 73.63 37.39
CA THR A 12 11.67 75.02 37.63
C THR A 12 11.96 75.44 39.08
N GLU A 13 11.63 74.60 40.06
CA GLU A 13 11.93 74.86 41.48
C GLU A 13 13.46 74.96 41.74
N LEU A 14 14.26 74.08 41.14
CA LEU A 14 15.72 74.14 41.25
C LEU A 14 16.29 75.39 40.57
N ALA A 15 15.71 75.82 39.45
CA ALA A 15 16.12 77.05 38.77
C ALA A 15 15.85 78.30 39.63
N HIS A 16 14.74 78.35 40.36
CA HIS A 16 14.42 79.47 41.27
C HIS A 16 15.41 79.59 42.44
N LEU A 17 16.01 78.48 42.89
CA LEU A 17 16.99 78.47 43.97
C LEU A 17 18.41 78.88 43.53
N ARG A 18 18.64 79.13 42.24
CA ARG A 18 19.97 79.44 41.68
C ARG A 18 20.62 80.68 42.28
N GLU A 19 19.83 81.69 42.63
CA GLU A 19 20.35 82.96 43.18
C GLU A 19 20.91 82.80 44.60
N SER A 20 20.33 81.92 45.41
CA SER A 20 20.75 81.67 46.79
C SER A 20 21.66 80.45 46.94
N TYR A 21 21.60 79.50 46.01
CA TYR A 21 22.40 78.28 46.01
C TYR A 21 22.84 77.90 44.58
N PRO A 22 24.04 78.32 44.14
CA PRO A 22 24.50 78.14 42.75
C PRO A 22 24.49 76.69 42.24
N ALA A 23 24.75 75.70 43.11
CA ALA A 23 24.73 74.28 42.75
C ALA A 23 23.32 73.78 42.36
N ALA A 24 22.23 74.40 42.84
CA ALA A 24 20.88 74.09 42.34
C ALA A 24 20.71 74.47 40.87
N GLY A 25 21.40 75.51 40.39
CA GLY A 25 21.43 75.88 38.97
C GLY A 25 22.06 74.81 38.10
N GLU A 26 23.17 74.21 38.55
CA GLU A 26 23.81 73.09 37.83
C GLU A 26 22.90 71.85 37.76
N TYR A 27 22.17 71.55 38.84
CA TYR A 27 21.19 70.47 38.85
C TYR A 27 19.99 70.75 37.94
N ALA A 28 19.51 71.99 37.89
CA ALA A 28 18.43 72.40 36.98
C ALA A 28 18.86 72.24 35.50
N ASP A 29 20.08 72.68 35.15
CA ASP A 29 20.60 72.57 33.79
C ASP A 29 20.78 71.08 33.37
N ARG A 30 21.28 70.23 34.26
CA ARG A 30 21.36 68.78 34.03
C ARG A 30 19.99 68.13 33.90
N LEU A 31 19.02 68.53 34.73
CA LEU A 31 17.67 68.01 34.70
C LEU A 31 16.94 68.43 33.41
N ARG A 32 17.18 69.64 32.93
CA ARG A 32 16.69 70.13 31.64
C ARG A 32 17.20 69.28 30.48
N SER A 33 18.49 68.96 30.45
CA SER A 33 19.06 68.06 29.43
C SER A 33 18.45 66.67 29.47
N VAL A 34 18.22 66.09 30.66
CA VAL A 34 17.54 64.79 30.81
C VAL A 34 16.08 64.85 30.34
N ILE A 35 15.37 65.95 30.61
CA ILE A 35 13.99 66.16 30.13
C ILE A 35 13.95 66.23 28.60
N GLU A 36 14.93 66.87 27.96
CA GLU A 36 15.04 66.94 26.50
C GLU A 36 15.31 65.55 25.90
N GLU A 37 16.25 64.80 26.46
CA GLU A 37 16.55 63.42 26.05
C GLU A 37 15.32 62.50 26.17
N LEU A 38 14.60 62.57 27.29
CA LEU A 38 13.38 61.77 27.50
C LEU A 38 12.26 62.13 26.52
N LYS A 39 12.15 63.41 26.12
CA LYS A 39 11.20 63.82 25.08
C LYS A 39 11.59 63.25 23.73
N ASP A 40 12.86 63.27 23.38
CA ASP A 40 13.36 62.74 22.11
C ASP A 40 13.16 61.22 22.02
N ILE A 41 13.50 60.48 23.09
CA ILE A 41 13.22 59.04 23.20
C ILE A 41 11.72 58.77 23.05
N GLY A 42 10.87 59.55 23.72
CA GLY A 42 9.41 59.41 23.62
C GLY A 42 8.89 59.64 22.19
N ALA A 43 9.40 60.68 21.51
CA ALA A 43 9.05 60.97 20.13
C ALA A 43 9.52 59.87 19.18
N SER A 44 10.76 59.39 19.35
CA SER A 44 11.33 58.28 18.58
C SER A 44 10.55 56.97 18.78
N ALA A 45 10.16 56.66 20.01
CA ALA A 45 9.36 55.48 20.32
C ALA A 45 7.95 55.56 19.70
N ALA A 46 7.30 56.73 19.75
CA ALA A 46 6.01 56.95 19.11
C ALA A 46 6.10 56.79 17.58
N ALA A 47 7.10 57.43 16.95
CA ALA A 47 7.35 57.30 15.51
C ALA A 47 7.64 55.84 15.11
N ASN A 48 8.43 55.11 15.91
CA ASN A 48 8.68 53.69 15.67
C ASN A 48 7.41 52.83 15.84
N SER A 49 6.55 53.15 16.79
CA SER A 49 5.27 52.46 16.97
C SER A 49 4.32 52.69 15.79
N GLU A 50 4.32 53.88 15.19
CA GLU A 50 3.55 54.17 13.96
C GLU A 50 4.10 53.42 12.73
N ARG A 51 5.40 53.09 12.74
CA ARG A 51 6.05 52.27 11.69
C ARG A 51 5.83 50.78 11.86
N ILE A 52 5.31 50.31 13.00
CA ILE A 52 4.86 48.93 13.13
C ILE A 52 3.61 48.82 12.28
N ASP A 53 3.79 48.39 11.04
CA ASP A 53 2.72 48.05 10.10
C ASP A 53 2.08 46.74 10.58
N ALA A 54 1.32 46.84 11.66
CA ALA A 54 0.36 45.82 12.00
C ALA A 54 -0.68 45.89 10.89
N ASP A 55 -0.66 44.92 9.98
CA ASP A 55 -1.69 44.70 8.98
C ASP A 55 -2.75 43.77 9.60
N PRO A 56 -3.77 44.32 10.31
CA PRO A 56 -4.80 43.52 10.96
C PRO A 56 -5.60 42.68 9.96
N GLU A 57 -5.73 43.11 8.70
CA GLU A 57 -6.40 42.30 7.68
C GLU A 57 -5.59 41.06 7.35
N ARG A 58 -4.28 41.20 7.12
CA ARG A 58 -3.40 40.05 6.89
C ARG A 58 -3.34 39.13 8.10
N LEU A 59 -3.26 39.68 9.30
CA LEU A 59 -3.31 38.88 10.53
C LEU A 59 -4.61 38.09 10.61
N SER A 60 -5.76 38.74 10.39
CA SER A 60 -7.07 38.09 10.37
C SER A 60 -7.16 36.97 9.32
N LYS A 61 -6.66 37.21 8.10
CA LYS A 61 -6.61 36.20 7.03
C LYS A 61 -5.76 34.99 7.41
N LEU A 62 -4.60 35.20 8.03
CA LEU A 62 -3.71 34.13 8.48
C LEU A 62 -4.33 33.34 9.64
N SER A 63 -4.91 34.01 10.63
CA SER A 63 -5.62 33.37 11.74
C SER A 63 -6.78 32.50 11.24
N ALA A 64 -7.64 33.04 10.37
CA ALA A 64 -8.75 32.28 9.80
C ALA A 64 -8.29 31.04 9.02
N ARG A 65 -7.16 31.14 8.29
CA ARG A 65 -6.57 30.00 7.57
C ARG A 65 -6.02 28.93 8.52
N LEU A 66 -5.40 29.35 9.62
CA LEU A 66 -4.89 28.44 10.64
C LEU A 66 -6.04 27.73 11.37
N ASP A 67 -7.09 28.47 11.74
CA ASP A 67 -8.29 27.92 12.38
C ASP A 67 -8.96 26.87 11.49
N LEU A 68 -9.07 27.14 10.18
CA LEU A 68 -9.59 26.17 9.22
C LEU A 68 -8.74 24.89 9.22
N LEU A 69 -7.42 25.00 9.15
CA LEU A 69 -6.52 23.85 9.13
C LEU A 69 -6.63 23.01 10.40
N ILE A 70 -6.65 23.66 11.58
CA ILE A 70 -6.81 22.98 12.87
C ILE A 70 -8.18 22.31 12.96
N SER A 71 -9.25 22.97 12.51
CA SER A 71 -10.60 22.38 12.51
C SER A 71 -10.70 21.14 11.63
N LEU A 72 -10.02 21.14 10.48
CA LEU A 72 -9.94 19.98 9.58
C LEU A 72 -9.13 18.84 10.21
N GLN A 73 -8.02 19.16 10.88
CA GLN A 73 -7.22 18.15 11.60
C GLN A 73 -8.04 17.49 12.72
N GLN A 74 -8.72 18.29 13.55
CA GLN A 74 -9.57 17.78 14.64
C GLN A 74 -10.74 16.95 14.12
N LYS A 75 -11.45 17.43 13.10
CA LYS A 75 -12.59 16.74 12.49
C LYS A 75 -12.18 15.36 11.97
N ASN A 76 -11.01 15.27 11.35
CA ASN A 76 -10.50 14.04 10.76
C ASN A 76 -9.61 13.23 11.72
N ARG A 77 -9.40 13.72 12.96
CA ARG A 77 -8.58 13.08 14.01
C ARG A 77 -7.15 12.77 13.55
N VAL A 78 -6.50 13.74 12.92
CA VAL A 78 -5.11 13.66 12.46
C VAL A 78 -4.23 14.62 13.24
N ALA A 79 -2.96 14.26 13.41
CA ALA A 79 -2.00 14.99 14.24
C ALA A 79 -1.43 16.23 13.54
N ASP A 80 -1.28 16.17 12.21
CA ASP A 80 -0.65 17.24 11.43
C ASP A 80 -1.24 17.39 10.01
N GLU A 81 -0.68 18.34 9.24
CA GLU A 81 -1.10 18.62 7.87
C GLU A 81 -0.73 17.50 6.89
N ALA A 82 0.37 16.78 7.14
CA ALA A 82 0.81 15.70 6.27
C ALA A 82 -0.14 14.50 6.37
N GLU A 83 -0.57 14.16 7.58
CA GLU A 83 -1.61 13.16 7.81
C GLU A 83 -2.96 13.56 7.20
N LEU A 84 -3.33 14.85 7.26
CA LEU A 84 -4.55 15.35 6.62
C LEU A 84 -4.52 15.18 5.09
N ILE A 85 -3.36 15.49 4.48
CA ILE A 85 -3.13 15.31 3.04
C ILE A 85 -3.16 13.81 2.69
N ALA A 86 -2.48 12.97 3.47
CA ALA A 86 -2.47 11.53 3.26
C ALA A 86 -3.87 10.92 3.37
N LEU A 87 -4.71 11.42 4.29
CA LEU A 87 -6.10 11.01 4.41
C LEU A 87 -6.91 11.41 3.17
N ARG A 88 -6.78 12.66 2.71
CA ARG A 88 -7.42 13.13 1.46
C ARG A 88 -7.07 12.21 0.29
N ASP A 89 -5.79 11.90 0.11
CA ASP A 89 -5.31 11.08 -1.01
C ASP A 89 -5.82 9.65 -0.91
N ARG A 90 -5.86 9.09 0.30
CA ARG A 90 -6.47 7.77 0.55
C ARG A 90 -7.95 7.75 0.20
N CYS A 91 -8.71 8.75 0.65
CA CYS A 91 -10.14 8.85 0.34
C CYS A 91 -10.38 9.04 -1.17
N ALA A 92 -9.56 9.84 -1.84
CA ALA A 92 -9.64 10.02 -3.29
C ALA A 92 -9.35 8.71 -4.05
N ALA A 93 -8.32 7.96 -3.63
CA ALA A 93 -8.00 6.65 -4.20
C ALA A 93 -9.12 5.63 -3.97
N GLN A 94 -9.70 5.60 -2.76
CA GLN A 94 -10.86 4.75 -2.45
C GLN A 94 -12.08 5.10 -3.30
N LEU A 95 -12.36 6.40 -3.45
CA LEU A 95 -13.47 6.85 -4.29
C LEU A 95 -13.26 6.45 -5.76
N ALA A 96 -12.04 6.66 -6.29
CA ALA A 96 -11.71 6.23 -7.65
C ALA A 96 -11.87 4.71 -7.83
N ALA A 97 -11.44 3.92 -6.84
CA ALA A 97 -11.62 2.47 -6.87
C ALA A 97 -13.09 2.04 -6.84
N ILE A 98 -13.96 2.77 -6.14
CA ILE A 98 -15.41 2.52 -6.14
C ILE A 98 -16.01 2.92 -7.50
N VAL A 99 -15.66 4.09 -8.02
CA VAL A 99 -16.19 4.62 -9.29
C VAL A 99 -15.82 3.73 -10.47
N HIS A 100 -14.59 3.23 -10.51
CA HIS A 100 -14.09 2.34 -11.57
C HIS A 100 -14.17 0.85 -11.20
N GLY A 101 -14.81 0.52 -10.08
CA GLY A 101 -14.88 -0.85 -9.57
C GLY A 101 -15.59 -1.78 -10.55
N ASP A 102 -16.73 -1.34 -11.06
CA ASP A 102 -17.56 -2.13 -11.98
C ASP A 102 -16.85 -2.36 -13.33
N GLU A 103 -16.18 -1.35 -13.87
CA GLU A 103 -15.38 -1.46 -15.09
C GLU A 103 -14.23 -2.46 -14.91
N ARG A 104 -13.56 -2.40 -13.76
CA ARG A 104 -12.45 -3.30 -13.43
C ARG A 104 -12.92 -4.74 -13.21
N ILE A 105 -14.07 -4.93 -12.57
CA ILE A 105 -14.68 -6.25 -12.41
C ILE A 105 -15.00 -6.83 -13.80
N ALA A 106 -15.68 -6.06 -14.66
CA ALA A 106 -16.01 -6.51 -16.00
C ALA A 106 -14.76 -6.87 -16.84
N GLU A 107 -13.69 -6.07 -16.74
CA GLU A 107 -12.40 -6.37 -17.38
C GLU A 107 -11.80 -7.70 -16.90
N VAL A 108 -11.77 -7.91 -15.58
CA VAL A 108 -11.20 -9.13 -14.97
C VAL A 108 -12.06 -10.37 -15.26
N GLU A 109 -13.39 -10.24 -15.24
CA GLU A 109 -14.31 -11.33 -15.61
C GLU A 109 -14.13 -11.73 -17.08
N ALA A 110 -14.00 -10.75 -17.98
CA ALA A 110 -13.72 -11.02 -19.39
C ALA A 110 -12.36 -11.73 -19.57
N ALA A 111 -11.33 -11.29 -18.86
CA ALA A 111 -10.01 -11.91 -18.89
C ALA A 111 -10.04 -13.35 -18.33
N LEU A 112 -10.79 -13.58 -17.24
CA LEU A 112 -10.99 -14.90 -16.66
C LEU A 112 -11.68 -15.83 -17.65
N GLN A 113 -12.79 -15.39 -18.26
CA GLN A 113 -13.53 -16.19 -19.24
C GLN A 113 -12.66 -16.56 -20.44
N GLN A 114 -11.82 -15.65 -20.92
CA GLN A 114 -10.85 -15.93 -21.99
C GLN A 114 -9.81 -16.97 -21.56
N ALA A 115 -9.28 -16.84 -20.35
CA ALA A 115 -8.30 -17.77 -19.82
C ALA A 115 -8.89 -19.17 -19.62
N GLU A 116 -10.11 -19.28 -19.10
CA GLU A 116 -10.83 -20.54 -18.93
C GLU A 116 -11.12 -21.23 -20.26
N THR A 117 -11.59 -20.46 -21.25
CA THR A 117 -11.84 -20.97 -22.61
C THR A 117 -10.55 -21.54 -23.21
N LYS A 118 -9.45 -20.78 -23.14
CA LYS A 118 -8.15 -21.22 -23.65
C LYS A 118 -7.62 -22.44 -22.90
N ALA A 119 -7.78 -22.49 -21.59
CA ALA A 119 -7.37 -23.65 -20.78
C ALA A 119 -8.20 -24.89 -21.13
N GLY A 120 -9.50 -24.74 -21.38
CA GLY A 120 -10.39 -25.81 -21.85
C GLY A 120 -9.96 -26.37 -23.21
N GLU A 121 -9.67 -25.50 -24.18
CA GLU A 121 -9.18 -25.91 -25.50
C GLU A 121 -7.84 -26.68 -25.40
N LEU A 122 -6.92 -26.21 -24.56
CA LEU A 122 -5.64 -26.88 -24.33
C LEU A 122 -5.81 -28.23 -23.65
N ALA A 123 -6.71 -28.33 -22.67
CA ALA A 123 -7.02 -29.58 -21.99
C ALA A 123 -7.67 -30.59 -22.94
N GLU A 124 -8.56 -30.14 -23.82
CA GLU A 124 -9.19 -30.98 -24.84
C GLU A 124 -8.16 -31.51 -25.86
N ARG A 125 -7.22 -30.67 -26.28
CA ARG A 125 -6.10 -31.10 -27.14
C ARG A 125 -5.22 -32.14 -26.43
N LEU A 126 -4.97 -31.96 -25.14
CA LEU A 126 -4.20 -32.92 -24.34
C LEU A 126 -4.94 -34.25 -24.19
N HIS A 127 -6.26 -34.21 -23.94
CA HIS A 127 -7.11 -35.40 -23.87
C HIS A 127 -7.02 -36.22 -25.17
N LYS A 128 -7.23 -35.58 -26.32
CA LYS A 128 -7.12 -36.24 -27.64
C LYS A 128 -5.72 -36.81 -27.91
N ALA A 129 -4.68 -36.15 -27.42
CA ALA A 129 -3.32 -36.68 -27.53
C ALA A 129 -3.14 -37.94 -26.68
N ARG A 130 -3.71 -37.97 -25.46
CA ARG A 130 -3.70 -39.13 -24.58
C ARG A 130 -4.50 -40.30 -25.14
N GLU A 131 -5.70 -40.05 -25.66
CA GLU A 131 -6.53 -41.10 -26.29
C GLU A 131 -5.79 -41.78 -27.46
N LYS A 132 -5.03 -41.01 -28.24
CA LYS A 132 -4.21 -41.55 -29.33
C LYS A 132 -2.99 -42.32 -28.85
N ALA A 133 -2.33 -41.84 -27.79
CA ALA A 133 -1.10 -42.42 -27.28
C ALA A 133 -1.34 -43.68 -26.40
N ALA A 134 -2.44 -43.71 -25.65
CA ALA A 134 -2.77 -44.76 -24.69
C ALA A 134 -2.73 -46.18 -25.28
N PRO A 135 -3.36 -46.47 -26.45
CA PRO A 135 -3.31 -47.80 -27.05
C PRO A 135 -1.90 -48.21 -27.50
N HIS A 136 -1.10 -47.26 -28.01
CA HIS A 136 0.27 -47.54 -28.43
C HIS A 136 1.16 -47.84 -27.22
N PHE A 137 1.07 -47.01 -26.18
CA PHE A 137 1.78 -47.23 -24.92
C PHE A 137 1.44 -48.59 -24.29
N ALA A 138 0.15 -48.96 -24.26
CA ALA A 138 -0.28 -50.24 -23.73
C ALA A 138 0.32 -51.44 -24.50
N ARG A 139 0.38 -51.35 -25.84
CA ARG A 139 0.99 -52.40 -26.69
C ARG A 139 2.48 -52.57 -26.44
N GLU A 140 3.22 -51.48 -26.33
CA GLU A 140 4.67 -51.51 -26.06
C GLU A 140 4.97 -52.13 -24.69
N ILE A 141 4.17 -51.79 -23.67
CA ILE A 141 4.27 -52.39 -22.34
C ILE A 141 3.97 -53.90 -22.39
N LEU A 142 2.89 -54.31 -23.07
CA LEU A 142 2.56 -55.74 -23.23
C LEU A 142 3.65 -56.52 -23.95
N THR A 143 4.26 -55.93 -24.98
CA THR A 143 5.38 -56.55 -25.71
C THR A 143 6.58 -56.78 -24.79
N THR A 144 6.87 -55.80 -23.93
CA THR A 144 7.96 -55.90 -22.95
C THR A 144 7.65 -56.93 -21.86
N LEU A 145 6.42 -56.95 -21.33
CA LEU A 145 5.97 -57.93 -20.33
C LEU A 145 6.00 -59.36 -20.86
N THR A 146 5.66 -59.56 -22.13
CA THR A 146 5.76 -60.86 -22.81
C THR A 146 7.22 -61.36 -22.82
N ARG A 147 8.19 -60.48 -23.13
CA ARG A 147 9.63 -60.80 -23.08
C ARG A 147 10.14 -61.09 -21.66
N LEU A 148 9.49 -60.53 -20.64
CA LEU A 148 9.78 -60.78 -19.23
C LEU A 148 9.07 -62.03 -18.67
N GLY A 149 8.50 -62.88 -19.54
CA GLY A 149 7.89 -64.15 -19.18
C GLY A 149 6.44 -64.05 -18.69
N MET A 150 5.72 -62.98 -19.05
CA MET A 150 4.31 -62.78 -18.69
C MET A 150 3.39 -62.65 -19.93
N PRO A 151 3.27 -63.71 -20.77
CA PRO A 151 2.55 -63.63 -22.05
C PRO A 151 1.03 -63.45 -21.92
N ASP A 152 0.41 -63.97 -20.85
CA ASP A 152 -1.05 -63.95 -20.65
C ASP A 152 -1.54 -62.74 -19.84
N THR A 153 -0.79 -61.63 -19.89
CA THR A 153 -1.12 -60.39 -19.17
C THR A 153 -2.02 -59.47 -19.97
N THR A 154 -2.77 -58.63 -19.25
CA THR A 154 -3.49 -57.50 -19.84
C THR A 154 -3.03 -56.21 -19.19
N PHE A 155 -2.89 -55.17 -19.99
CA PHE A 155 -2.50 -53.84 -19.55
C PHE A 155 -3.32 -52.81 -20.33
N GLU A 156 -3.96 -51.90 -19.62
CA GLU A 156 -4.83 -50.88 -20.18
C GLU A 156 -4.52 -49.52 -19.54
N VAL A 157 -4.60 -48.46 -20.34
CA VAL A 157 -4.53 -47.08 -19.85
C VAL A 157 -5.93 -46.52 -19.88
N ALA A 158 -6.58 -46.44 -18.73
CA ALA A 158 -7.91 -45.85 -18.58
C ALA A 158 -7.79 -44.34 -18.41
N LEU A 159 -8.52 -43.61 -19.26
CA LEU A 159 -8.67 -42.16 -19.18
C LEU A 159 -10.08 -41.86 -18.65
N SER A 160 -10.18 -41.06 -17.60
CA SER A 160 -11.46 -40.59 -17.05
C SER A 160 -11.52 -39.08 -17.05
N ASP A 161 -12.68 -38.51 -17.39
CA ASP A 161 -12.89 -37.08 -17.28
C ASP A 161 -13.12 -36.70 -15.81
N LEU A 162 -12.28 -35.83 -15.26
CA LEU A 162 -12.40 -35.36 -13.88
C LEU A 162 -13.44 -34.24 -13.74
N GLY A 163 -13.98 -33.72 -14.86
CA GLY A 163 -14.97 -32.65 -14.88
C GLY A 163 -14.45 -31.26 -14.49
N ALA A 164 -13.22 -31.17 -13.98
CA ALA A 164 -12.54 -29.93 -13.63
C ALA A 164 -11.12 -29.90 -14.20
N LEU A 165 -10.66 -28.70 -14.57
CA LEU A 165 -9.29 -28.48 -15.00
C LEU A 165 -8.32 -28.63 -13.82
N THR A 166 -7.36 -29.52 -13.98
CA THR A 166 -6.25 -29.70 -13.03
C THR A 166 -4.94 -29.23 -13.65
N ARG A 167 -3.85 -29.24 -12.86
CA ARG A 167 -2.50 -28.93 -13.37
C ARG A 167 -2.07 -29.82 -14.55
N SER A 168 -2.66 -31.01 -14.69
CA SER A 168 -2.37 -31.98 -15.75
C SER A 168 -3.48 -32.10 -16.79
N GLY A 169 -4.38 -31.11 -16.88
CA GLY A 169 -5.54 -31.14 -17.79
C GLY A 169 -6.82 -31.67 -17.12
N ARG A 170 -7.78 -32.12 -17.92
CA ARG A 170 -9.09 -32.61 -17.44
C ARG A 170 -9.14 -34.12 -17.17
N ASP A 171 -8.09 -34.86 -17.51
CA ASP A 171 -8.10 -36.32 -17.43
C ASP A 171 -7.46 -36.84 -16.16
N GLY A 172 -8.12 -37.82 -15.54
CA GLY A 172 -7.53 -38.81 -14.67
C GLY A 172 -6.94 -39.92 -15.52
N VAL A 173 -5.67 -40.24 -15.29
CA VAL A 173 -4.99 -41.34 -15.98
C VAL A 173 -4.79 -42.46 -14.97
N GLN A 174 -5.34 -43.64 -15.24
CA GLN A 174 -5.14 -44.83 -14.44
C GLN A 174 -4.56 -45.94 -15.30
N PHE A 175 -3.48 -46.54 -14.82
CA PHE A 175 -2.94 -47.74 -15.44
C PHE A 175 -3.59 -48.96 -14.77
N LEU A 176 -4.15 -49.84 -15.59
CA LEU A 176 -4.83 -51.05 -15.17
C LEU A 176 -4.05 -52.28 -15.66
N PHE A 177 -3.92 -53.29 -14.81
CA PHE A 177 -3.17 -54.49 -15.10
C PHE A 177 -3.88 -55.74 -14.56
N SER A 178 -3.75 -56.85 -15.27
CA SER A 178 -4.05 -58.18 -14.76
C SER A 178 -2.99 -59.18 -15.21
N ALA A 179 -2.55 -60.02 -14.26
CA ALA A 179 -1.58 -61.09 -14.49
C ALA A 179 -2.11 -62.21 -15.39
N ASN A 180 -3.43 -62.37 -15.44
CA ASN A 180 -4.13 -63.39 -16.21
C ASN A 180 -5.24 -62.76 -17.06
N ARG A 181 -5.36 -63.22 -18.30
CA ARG A 181 -6.33 -62.71 -19.28
C ARG A 181 -7.80 -62.81 -18.84
N ASP A 182 -8.11 -63.76 -17.96
CA ASP A 182 -9.49 -64.02 -17.50
C ASP A 182 -9.91 -63.18 -16.27
N ARG A 183 -9.00 -62.39 -15.71
CA ARG A 183 -9.29 -61.49 -14.58
C ARG A 183 -9.46 -60.06 -15.05
N THR A 184 -10.46 -59.38 -14.50
CA THR A 184 -10.67 -57.94 -14.73
C THR A 184 -9.42 -57.15 -14.32
N PRO A 185 -8.88 -56.29 -15.20
CA PRO A 185 -7.76 -55.41 -14.88
C PRO A 185 -8.07 -54.54 -13.66
N GLN A 186 -7.08 -54.39 -12.77
CA GLN A 186 -7.18 -53.55 -11.58
C GLN A 186 -6.07 -52.49 -11.61
N PRO A 187 -6.25 -51.36 -10.90
CA PRO A 187 -5.19 -50.37 -10.75
C PRO A 187 -3.90 -51.02 -10.26
N ILE A 188 -2.76 -50.66 -10.85
CA ILE A 188 -1.46 -51.29 -10.55
C ILE A 188 -1.13 -51.21 -9.04
N GLU A 189 -1.56 -50.14 -8.38
CA GLU A 189 -1.40 -49.91 -6.94
C GLU A 189 -2.06 -50.98 -6.06
N ARG A 190 -3.08 -51.70 -6.58
CA ARG A 190 -3.83 -52.71 -5.83
C ARG A 190 -3.38 -54.15 -6.13
N ILE A 191 -2.32 -54.33 -6.92
CA ILE A 191 -1.78 -55.66 -7.22
C ILE A 191 -1.12 -56.26 -5.97
N ALA A 192 -1.55 -57.46 -5.58
CA ALA A 192 -1.09 -58.12 -4.36
C ALA A 192 0.27 -58.84 -4.48
N SER A 193 0.74 -59.16 -5.69
CA SER A 193 1.99 -59.92 -5.91
C SER A 193 3.17 -58.99 -6.19
N GLY A 194 4.09 -58.87 -5.23
CA GLY A 194 5.26 -57.98 -5.34
C GLY A 194 6.20 -58.29 -6.53
N GLY A 195 6.23 -59.55 -6.98
CA GLY A 195 7.01 -59.95 -8.15
C GLY A 195 6.41 -59.49 -9.49
N GLU A 196 5.08 -59.44 -9.58
CA GLU A 196 4.36 -58.95 -10.77
C GLU A 196 4.49 -57.43 -10.88
N LEU A 197 4.28 -56.73 -9.78
CA LEU A 197 4.47 -55.28 -9.70
C LEU A 197 5.88 -54.87 -10.12
N SER A 198 6.90 -55.59 -9.65
CA SER A 198 8.31 -55.31 -10.00
C SER A 198 8.58 -55.44 -11.51
N ARG A 199 7.99 -56.44 -12.18
CA ARG A 199 8.12 -56.62 -13.63
C ARG A 199 7.36 -55.56 -14.42
N VAL A 200 6.17 -55.16 -13.97
CA VAL A 200 5.41 -54.05 -14.57
C VAL A 200 6.17 -52.73 -14.44
N MET A 201 6.73 -52.44 -13.26
CA MET A 201 7.55 -51.24 -13.06
C MET A 201 8.84 -51.27 -13.90
N LEU A 202 9.46 -52.43 -14.07
CA LEU A 202 10.63 -52.58 -14.95
C LEU A 202 10.26 -52.33 -16.42
N ALA A 203 9.12 -52.85 -16.88
CA ALA A 203 8.62 -52.59 -18.24
C ALA A 203 8.31 -51.11 -18.46
N LEU A 204 7.67 -50.45 -17.49
CA LEU A 204 7.42 -49.00 -17.51
C LEU A 204 8.73 -48.21 -17.58
N LYS A 205 9.72 -48.58 -16.75
CA LYS A 205 11.02 -47.91 -16.72
C LYS A 205 11.84 -48.12 -17.99
N ALA A 206 11.66 -49.25 -18.69
CA ALA A 206 12.34 -49.51 -19.96
C ALA A 206 11.74 -48.72 -21.14
N LEU A 207 10.50 -48.24 -21.01
CA LEU A 207 9.78 -47.49 -22.03
C LEU A 207 9.88 -45.96 -21.88
N LEU A 208 10.26 -45.48 -20.69
CA LEU A 208 10.53 -44.08 -20.35
C LEU A 208 11.98 -43.72 -20.61
#